data_AF-A0A660TWP4-F1
#
_entry.id   AF-A0A660TWP4-F1
#
_cell.length_a   1.000
_cell.length_b   1.000
_cell.length_c   1.000
_cell.angle_alpha   90.00
_cell.angle_beta   90.00
_cell.angle_gamma   90.00
#
_symmetry.space_group_name_H-M   'P 1'
#
loop_
_entity.id
_entity.type
_entity.pdbx_description
1 polymer ?
#
loop_
_entity_poly.entity_id
_entity_poly.type
_entity_poly.pdbx_seq_one_letter_code
_entity_poly.pdbx_strand_id
1 'polypeptide(L)'
;MIDLNGLIDGALLFFLVYARVAALLRTAPITSSSAIPPIARGALAFFSAIIFYYYVGTSYGPIPGLGLGYALALIAEVALGTIMGLFLQIIFAVFQTAGQLFSFQMGFGASQVYDPMAQVQIPLIGQFLNLLGIGVFLSVSGMVRIFIIGLAGSFSVMKGTDFLAAGPFLEETLIKSIGGLFEQSLILAFPILGTLILISVTMGLLAKAAPQMNLLMV
;
A
#
# COMPACT_ATOMS: atom_id res chain seq x y z
N MET A 1 -27.73 30.44 -4.25
CA MET A 1 -28.25 29.62 -3.13
C MET A 1 -27.40 28.37 -3.07
N ILE A 2 -26.83 28.03 -1.92
CA ILE A 2 -26.14 26.75 -1.74
C ILE A 2 -27.25 25.70 -1.65
N ASP A 3 -27.36 24.83 -2.65
CA ASP A 3 -28.35 23.76 -2.63
C ASP A 3 -28.01 22.78 -1.52
N LEU A 4 -28.88 22.67 -0.52
CA LEU A 4 -28.67 21.85 0.68
C LEU A 4 -28.43 20.37 0.33
N ASN A 5 -29.09 19.88 -0.73
CA ASN A 5 -28.89 18.53 -1.23
C ASN A 5 -27.50 18.32 -1.86
N GLY A 6 -26.97 19.32 -2.56
CA GLY A 6 -25.61 19.25 -3.11
C GLY A 6 -24.53 19.20 -2.02
N LEU A 7 -24.78 19.85 -0.87
CA LEU A 7 -23.88 19.77 0.29
C LEU A 7 -23.89 18.38 0.93
N ILE A 8 -25.07 17.75 1.03
CA ILE A 8 -25.23 16.40 1.59
C ILE A 8 -24.54 15.38 0.68
N ASP A 9 -24.76 15.44 -0.63
CA ASP A 9 -24.13 14.52 -1.59
C ASP A 9 -22.60 14.68 -1.59
N GLY A 10 -22.10 15.92 -1.49
CA GLY A 10 -20.68 16.20 -1.33
C GLY A 10 -20.09 15.60 -0.05
N ALA A 11 -20.79 15.71 1.08
CA ALA A 11 -20.36 15.11 2.33
C ALA A 11 -20.33 13.57 2.24
N LEU A 12 -21.33 12.96 1.60
CA LEU A 12 -21.39 11.50 1.42
C LEU A 12 -20.23 10.99 0.55
N LEU A 13 -19.91 11.68 -0.55
CA LEU A 13 -18.74 11.37 -1.38
C LEU A 13 -17.44 11.48 -0.60
N PHE A 14 -17.29 12.57 0.16
CA PHE A 14 -16.10 12.80 0.96
C PHE A 14 -15.83 11.65 1.94
N PHE A 15 -16.85 11.17 2.64
CA PHE A 15 -16.70 10.05 3.58
C PHE A 15 -16.37 8.72 2.87
N LEU A 16 -16.88 8.47 1.66
CA LEU A 16 -16.50 7.29 0.86
C LEU A 16 -15.02 7.34 0.46
N VAL A 17 -14.56 8.48 -0.05
CA VAL A 17 -13.15 8.69 -0.41
C VAL A 17 -12.25 8.55 0.82
N TYR A 18 -12.63 9.17 1.93
CA TYR A 18 -11.92 9.07 3.20
C TYR A 18 -11.82 7.61 3.68
N ALA A 19 -12.89 6.82 3.56
CA ALA A 19 -12.91 5.43 3.98
C ALA A 19 -11.86 4.58 3.22
N ARG A 20 -11.76 4.72 1.90
CA ARG A 20 -10.73 4.03 1.10
C ARG A 20 -9.32 4.45 1.46
N VAL A 21 -9.09 5.76 1.58
CA VAL A 21 -7.77 6.31 1.93
C VAL A 21 -7.33 5.85 3.32
N ALA A 22 -8.22 5.92 4.30
CA ALA A 22 -7.95 5.50 5.66
C ALA A 22 -7.63 4.00 5.72
N ALA A 23 -8.37 3.17 4.98
CA ALA A 23 -8.11 1.73 4.88
C ALA A 23 -6.74 1.44 4.24
N LEU A 24 -6.39 2.13 3.15
CA LEU A 24 -5.09 1.99 2.48
C LEU A 24 -3.94 2.42 3.41
N LEU A 25 -4.03 3.57 4.06
CA LEU A 25 -2.97 4.07 4.95
C LEU A 25 -2.81 3.22 6.20
N ARG A 26 -3.89 2.56 6.66
CA ARG A 26 -3.83 1.63 7.78
C ARG A 26 -3.10 0.33 7.42
N THR A 27 -3.20 -0.10 6.16
CA THR A 27 -2.69 -1.41 5.69
C THR A 27 -1.34 -1.30 5.00
N ALA A 28 -1.02 -0.19 4.33
CA ALA A 28 0.23 -0.03 3.61
C ALA A 28 1.45 -0.09 4.57
N PRO A 29 2.51 -0.88 4.25
CA PRO A 29 3.59 -1.22 5.18
C PRO A 29 4.38 -0.02 5.72
N ILE A 30 4.49 1.06 4.94
CA ILE A 30 5.25 2.26 5.34
C ILE A 30 4.45 3.11 6.34
N THR A 31 3.12 3.11 6.23
CA THR A 31 2.24 3.95 7.05
C THR A 31 1.57 3.19 8.20
N SER A 32 1.56 1.85 8.15
CA SER A 32 1.04 0.95 9.18
C SER A 32 1.94 0.85 10.42
N SER A 33 3.19 1.28 10.28
CA SER A 33 4.20 1.51 11.32
C SER A 33 3.63 2.02 12.66
N SER A 34 4.08 1.43 13.77
CA SER A 34 3.80 1.89 15.14
C SER A 34 4.46 3.22 15.48
N ALA A 35 5.43 3.66 14.67
CA ALA A 35 6.10 4.96 14.80
C ALA A 35 5.19 6.13 14.38
N ILE A 36 4.10 5.87 13.64
CA ILE A 36 3.14 6.91 13.24
C ILE A 36 1.93 6.85 14.19
N PRO A 37 1.67 7.92 14.97
CA PRO A 37 0.50 7.98 15.84
C PRO A 37 -0.80 7.81 15.06
N PRO A 38 -1.81 7.10 15.59
CA PRO A 38 -3.10 6.93 14.92
C PRO A 38 -3.77 8.26 14.53
N ILE A 39 -3.58 9.30 15.35
CA ILE A 39 -4.08 10.65 15.12
C ILE A 39 -3.44 11.28 13.89
N ALA A 40 -2.11 11.18 13.75
CA ALA A 40 -1.39 11.71 12.60
C ALA A 40 -1.79 10.98 11.30
N ARG A 41 -1.99 9.66 11.38
CA ARG A 41 -2.49 8.86 10.26
C ARG A 41 -3.90 9.26 9.83
N GLY A 42 -4.79 9.48 10.80
CA GLY A 42 -6.15 9.96 10.54
C GLY A 42 -6.16 11.36 9.91
N ALA A 43 -5.30 12.27 10.40
CA ALA A 43 -5.14 13.59 9.82
C ALA A 43 -4.62 13.53 8.37
N LEU A 44 -3.61 12.69 8.09
CA LEU A 44 -3.11 12.46 6.74
C LEU A 44 -4.20 11.92 5.82
N ALA A 45 -5.01 10.96 6.28
CA ALA A 45 -6.15 10.44 5.53
C ALA A 45 -7.19 11.52 5.25
N PHE A 46 -7.46 12.40 6.22
CA PHE A 46 -8.43 13.48 6.08
C PHE A 46 -7.98 14.52 5.06
N PHE A 47 -6.75 15.03 5.17
CA PHE A 47 -6.23 16.03 4.22
C PHE A 47 -6.09 15.47 2.81
N SER A 48 -5.66 14.21 2.66
CA SER A 48 -5.62 13.58 1.35
C SER A 48 -7.02 13.36 0.78
N ALA A 49 -8.01 12.98 1.59
CA ALA A 49 -9.39 12.85 1.14
C ALA A 49 -9.97 14.18 0.61
N ILE A 50 -9.59 15.34 1.15
CA ILE A 50 -10.01 16.65 0.61
C ILE A 50 -9.49 16.85 -0.82
N ILE A 51 -8.23 16.49 -1.07
CA ILE A 51 -7.61 16.62 -2.39
C ILE A 51 -8.30 15.68 -3.38
N PHE A 52 -8.52 14.43 -2.98
CA PHE A 52 -9.13 13.42 -3.84
C PHE A 52 -10.63 13.61 -4.04
N TYR A 53 -11.32 14.23 -3.09
CA TYR A 53 -12.72 14.64 -3.25
C TYR A 53 -12.90 15.50 -4.50
N TYR A 54 -12.02 16.49 -4.69
CA TYR A 54 -12.09 17.36 -5.89
C TYR A 54 -11.72 16.62 -7.18
N TYR A 55 -10.78 15.67 -7.09
CA TYR A 55 -10.36 14.86 -8.24
C TYR A 55 -11.46 13.88 -8.71
N VAL A 56 -12.16 13.26 -7.74
CA VAL A 56 -13.12 12.18 -8.00
C VAL A 56 -14.56 12.71 -8.19
N GLY A 57 -14.86 13.91 -7.67
CA GLY A 57 -16.20 14.46 -7.56
C GLY A 57 -17.02 14.47 -8.86
N THR A 58 -16.40 14.69 -10.01
CA THR A 58 -17.10 14.71 -11.32
C THR A 58 -17.29 13.32 -11.93
N SER A 59 -16.51 12.33 -11.49
CA SER A 59 -16.43 11.03 -12.15
C SER A 59 -17.05 9.90 -11.33
N TYR A 60 -17.37 10.10 -10.04
CA TYR A 60 -17.82 9.01 -9.16
C TYR A 60 -19.18 8.42 -9.54
N GLY A 61 -20.08 9.20 -10.14
CA GLY A 61 -21.44 8.79 -10.48
C GLY A 61 -22.45 9.04 -9.36
N PRO A 62 -23.69 8.54 -9.49
CA PRO A 62 -24.75 8.81 -8.52
C PRO A 62 -24.47 8.11 -7.18
N ILE A 63 -24.54 8.87 -6.10
CA ILE A 63 -24.28 8.37 -4.75
C ILE A 63 -25.62 7.91 -4.15
N PRO A 64 -25.68 6.70 -3.54
CA PRO A 64 -26.86 6.29 -2.80
C PRO A 64 -27.10 7.23 -1.62
N GLY A 65 -28.36 7.63 -1.38
CA GLY A 65 -28.72 8.38 -0.17
C GLY A 65 -28.40 7.61 1.11
N LEU A 66 -28.43 8.31 2.25
CA LEU A 66 -28.25 7.75 3.60
C LEU A 66 -29.20 6.56 3.84
N GLY A 67 -28.66 5.35 3.68
CA GLY A 67 -29.42 4.11 3.72
C GLY A 67 -28.53 2.88 3.53
N LEU A 68 -29.15 1.73 3.31
CA LEU A 68 -28.43 0.45 3.21
C LEU A 68 -27.44 0.42 2.02
N GLY A 69 -27.79 1.07 0.90
CA GLY A 69 -26.89 1.23 -0.24
C GLY A 69 -25.62 2.00 0.11
N TYR A 70 -25.73 3.11 0.86
CA TYR A 70 -24.56 3.87 1.29
C TYR A 70 -23.65 3.06 2.23
N ALA A 71 -24.22 2.33 3.18
CA ALA A 71 -23.45 1.48 4.09
C ALA A 71 -22.66 0.40 3.34
N LEU A 72 -23.28 -0.24 2.35
CA LEU A 72 -22.62 -1.22 1.49
C LEU A 72 -21.52 -0.59 0.62
N ALA A 73 -21.75 0.59 0.04
CA ALA A 73 -20.71 1.32 -0.68
C ALA A 73 -19.51 1.64 0.22
N LEU A 74 -19.76 2.06 1.47
CA LEU A 74 -18.71 2.37 2.44
C LEU A 74 -17.89 1.12 2.80
N ILE A 75 -18.55 -0.02 3.01
CA ILE A 75 -17.87 -1.31 3.22
C ILE A 75 -17.01 -1.68 2.01
N ALA A 76 -17.54 -1.50 0.79
CA ALA A 76 -16.81 -1.76 -0.44
C ALA A 76 -15.57 -0.86 -0.58
N GLU A 77 -15.67 0.43 -0.27
CA GLU A 77 -14.54 1.37 -0.26
C GLU A 77 -13.44 0.96 0.73
N VAL A 78 -13.83 0.53 1.94
CA VAL A 78 -12.89 0.00 2.94
C VAL A 78 -12.23 -1.28 2.43
N ALA A 79 -13.00 -2.20 1.83
CA ALA A 79 -12.48 -3.44 1.28
C ALA A 79 -11.46 -3.18 0.15
N LEU A 80 -11.78 -2.29 -0.78
CA LEU A 80 -10.89 -1.92 -1.89
C LEU A 80 -9.58 -1.30 -1.39
N GLY A 81 -9.66 -0.37 -0.43
CA GLY A 81 -8.46 0.21 0.20
C GLY A 81 -7.60 -0.83 0.93
N THR A 82 -8.26 -1.79 1.60
CA THR A 82 -7.59 -2.90 2.30
C THR A 82 -6.91 -3.86 1.33
N ILE A 83 -7.56 -4.23 0.23
CA ILE A 83 -7.01 -5.11 -0.81
C ILE A 83 -5.74 -4.50 -1.42
N MET A 84 -5.77 -3.20 -1.73
CA MET A 84 -4.58 -2.50 -2.25
C MET A 84 -3.42 -2.53 -1.25
N GLY A 85 -3.68 -2.20 0.02
CA GLY A 85 -2.64 -2.24 1.04
C GLY A 85 -2.12 -3.65 1.29
N LEU A 86 -2.97 -4.67 1.16
CA LEU A 86 -2.59 -6.08 1.26
C LEU A 86 -1.68 -6.50 0.08
N PHE A 87 -1.97 -6.08 -1.15
CA PHE A 87 -1.07 -6.31 -2.28
C PHE A 87 0.30 -5.65 -2.06
N LEU A 88 0.32 -4.41 -1.57
CA LEU A 88 1.56 -3.76 -1.18
C LEU A 88 2.32 -4.54 -0.09
N GLN A 89 1.63 -5.03 0.94
CA GLN A 89 2.26 -5.86 1.97
C GLN A 89 2.88 -7.14 1.40
N ILE A 90 2.15 -7.87 0.56
CA ILE A 90 2.66 -9.10 -0.07
C ILE A 90 3.92 -8.81 -0.86
N ILE A 91 3.89 -7.76 -1.69
CA ILE A 91 5.03 -7.39 -2.51
C ILE A 91 6.24 -7.05 -1.64
N PHE A 92 6.09 -6.28 -0.56
CA PHE A 92 7.21 -5.96 0.32
C PHE A 92 7.72 -7.19 1.10
N ALA A 93 6.82 -8.04 1.58
CA ALA A 93 7.14 -9.22 2.37
C ALA A 93 7.97 -10.24 1.58
N VAL A 94 7.63 -10.48 0.30
CA VAL A 94 8.39 -11.39 -0.57
C VAL A 94 9.86 -10.97 -0.69
N PHE A 95 10.11 -9.67 -0.86
CA PHE A 95 11.48 -9.17 -1.03
C PHE A 95 12.26 -9.06 0.28
N GLN A 96 11.60 -8.70 1.38
CA GLN A 96 12.23 -8.79 2.71
C GLN A 96 12.67 -10.22 3.00
N THR A 97 11.80 -11.20 2.73
CA THR A 97 12.10 -12.62 2.92
C THR A 97 13.26 -13.07 2.02
N ALA A 98 13.29 -12.64 0.75
CA ALA A 98 14.41 -12.91 -0.14
C ALA A 98 15.73 -12.33 0.39
N GLY A 99 15.73 -11.07 0.84
CA GLY A 99 16.89 -10.43 1.46
C GLY A 99 17.38 -11.16 2.71
N GLN A 100 16.45 -11.61 3.57
CA GLN A 100 16.75 -12.41 4.75
C GLN A 100 17.39 -13.76 4.40
N LEU A 101 16.88 -14.46 3.37
CA LEU A 101 17.45 -15.73 2.91
C LEU A 101 18.88 -15.55 2.37
N PHE A 102 19.19 -14.46 1.68
CA PHE A 102 20.57 -14.15 1.28
C PHE A 102 21.46 -13.84 2.48
N SER A 103 20.94 -13.07 3.44
CA SER A 103 21.63 -12.72 4.69
C SER A 103 22.03 -13.97 5.49
N PHE A 104 21.13 -14.94 5.55
CA PHE A 104 21.35 -16.21 6.23
C PHE A 104 22.43 -17.04 5.54
N GLN A 105 22.41 -17.11 4.19
CA GLN A 105 23.42 -17.82 3.41
C GLN A 105 24.84 -17.23 3.54
N MET A 106 24.96 -15.93 3.87
CA MET A 106 26.25 -15.28 4.11
C MET A 106 26.85 -15.54 5.51
N GLY A 107 26.17 -16.32 6.38
CA GLY A 107 26.64 -16.64 7.73
C GLY A 107 26.26 -15.61 8.80
N PHE A 108 25.53 -14.54 8.45
CA PHE A 108 25.07 -13.51 9.39
C PHE A 108 23.83 -13.88 10.21
N GLY A 109 23.34 -15.13 10.09
CA GLY A 109 22.12 -15.61 10.76
C GLY A 109 22.16 -15.55 12.30
N ALA A 110 23.35 -15.43 12.90
CA ALA A 110 23.54 -15.30 14.35
C ALA A 110 23.32 -13.87 14.90
N SER A 111 23.23 -12.85 14.03
CA SER A 111 23.00 -11.45 14.43
C SER A 111 21.57 -11.02 14.10
N GLN A 112 20.61 -11.43 14.93
CA GLN A 112 19.23 -11.00 14.78
C GLN A 112 18.98 -9.69 15.54
N VAL A 113 18.40 -8.71 14.86
CA VAL A 113 17.96 -7.44 15.43
C VAL A 113 16.44 -7.41 15.38
N TYR A 114 15.81 -7.01 16.48
CA TYR A 114 14.36 -6.86 16.51
C TYR A 114 13.92 -5.70 15.59
N ASP A 115 13.09 -5.99 14.58
CA ASP A 115 12.51 -4.96 13.73
C ASP A 115 11.16 -4.48 14.32
N PRO A 116 11.06 -3.23 14.82
CA PRO A 116 9.82 -2.69 15.36
C PRO A 116 8.73 -2.44 14.31
N MET A 117 9.07 -2.45 13.01
CA MET A 117 8.10 -2.31 11.92
C MET A 117 7.35 -3.63 11.67
N ALA A 118 8.09 -4.73 11.53
CA ALA A 118 7.53 -6.06 11.25
C ALA A 118 7.17 -6.85 12.52
N GLN A 119 7.61 -6.42 13.69
CA GLN A 119 7.55 -7.18 14.96
C GLN A 119 8.22 -8.57 14.89
N VAL A 120 9.14 -8.75 13.94
CA VAL A 120 9.88 -9.99 13.72
C VAL A 120 11.37 -9.71 13.94
N GLN A 121 12.11 -10.73 14.37
CA GLN A 121 13.58 -10.66 14.44
C GLN A 121 14.16 -10.79 13.02
N ILE A 122 14.78 -9.72 12.53
CA ILE A 122 15.37 -9.64 11.20
C ILE A 122 16.90 -9.62 11.35
N PRO A 123 17.67 -10.39 10.57
CA PRO A 123 19.13 -10.28 10.56
C PRO A 123 19.58 -8.83 10.37
N LEU A 124 20.65 -8.39 11.05
CA LEU A 124 21.14 -7.01 11.01
C LEU A 124 21.28 -6.47 9.57
N ILE A 125 21.81 -7.29 8.66
CA ILE A 125 21.98 -6.93 7.26
C ILE A 125 20.62 -6.81 6.55
N GLY A 126 19.63 -7.63 6.90
CA GLY A 126 18.25 -7.53 6.40
C GLY A 126 17.57 -6.23 6.86
N GLN A 127 17.84 -5.77 8.09
CA GLN A 127 17.35 -4.48 8.57
C GLN A 127 18.02 -3.31 7.85
N PHE A 128 19.33 -3.41 7.57
CA PHE A 128 20.03 -2.42 6.76
C PHE A 128 19.47 -2.32 5.34
N LEU A 129 19.16 -3.46 4.70
CA LEU A 129 18.52 -3.51 3.39
C LEU A 129 17.11 -2.90 3.40
N ASN A 130 16.33 -3.16 4.46
CA ASN A 130 15.01 -2.56 4.65
C ASN A 130 15.11 -1.03 4.73
N LEU A 131 16.03 -0.51 5.55
CA LEU A 131 16.27 0.93 5.67
C LEU A 131 16.71 1.58 4.36
N LEU A 132 17.58 0.92 3.58
CA LEU A 132 17.95 1.39 2.24
C LEU A 132 16.76 1.39 1.27
N GLY A 133 15.91 0.35 1.31
CA GLY A 133 14.68 0.28 0.52
C GLY A 133 13.72 1.44 0.82
N ILE A 134 13.54 1.76 2.11
CA ILE A 134 12.75 2.92 2.54
C ILE A 134 13.40 4.23 2.08
N GLY A 135 14.72 4.36 2.18
CA GLY A 135 15.45 5.55 1.74
C GLY A 135 15.28 5.84 0.25
N VAL A 136 15.37 4.81 -0.59
CA VAL A 136 15.15 4.95 -2.05
C VAL A 136 13.68 5.23 -2.35
N PHE A 137 12.74 4.59 -1.65
CA PHE A 137 11.32 4.90 -1.79
C PHE A 137 11.04 6.39 -1.54
N LEU A 138 11.61 6.95 -0.47
CA LEU A 138 11.47 8.37 -0.15
C LEU A 138 12.14 9.25 -1.22
N SER A 139 13.31 8.84 -1.73
CA SER A 139 14.05 9.58 -2.76
C SER A 139 13.31 9.71 -4.10
N VAL A 140 12.51 8.70 -4.46
CA VAL A 140 11.70 8.71 -5.70
C VAL A 140 10.33 9.40 -5.47
N SER A 141 10.15 10.09 -4.34
CA SER A 141 8.85 10.64 -3.91
C SER A 141 7.75 9.56 -3.90
N GLY A 142 8.10 8.35 -3.48
CA GLY A 142 7.22 7.19 -3.51
C GLY A 142 5.91 7.41 -2.74
N MET A 143 5.96 8.15 -1.63
CA MET A 143 4.76 8.49 -0.85
C MET A 143 3.77 9.31 -1.68
N VAL A 144 4.25 10.28 -2.47
CA VAL A 144 3.42 11.08 -3.38
C VAL A 144 2.87 10.21 -4.51
N ARG A 145 3.66 9.27 -5.04
CA ARG A 145 3.20 8.31 -6.06
C ARG A 145 2.11 7.36 -5.55
N ILE A 146 2.15 6.94 -4.29
CA ILE A 146 1.07 6.15 -3.67
C ILE A 146 -0.28 6.88 -3.79
N PHE A 147 -0.29 8.18 -3.52
CA PHE A 147 -1.50 8.97 -3.65
C PHE A 147 -1.86 9.18 -5.13
N ILE A 148 -0.96 9.69 -5.96
CA ILE A 148 -1.29 10.13 -7.32
C ILE A 148 -1.58 8.95 -8.27
N ILE A 149 -0.79 7.88 -8.22
CA ILE A 149 -0.93 6.76 -9.16
C ILE A 149 -1.85 5.71 -8.55
N GLY A 150 -1.56 5.32 -7.31
CA GLY A 150 -2.29 4.27 -6.62
C GLY A 150 -3.75 4.65 -6.36
N LEU A 151 -3.95 5.73 -5.62
CA LEU A 151 -5.28 6.10 -5.16
C LEU A 151 -6.15 6.65 -6.30
N ALA A 152 -5.60 7.54 -7.14
CA ALA A 152 -6.33 8.05 -8.30
C ALA A 152 -6.69 6.93 -9.29
N GLY A 153 -5.73 6.05 -9.59
CA GLY A 153 -5.92 4.88 -10.45
C GLY A 153 -6.98 3.94 -9.89
N SER A 154 -6.96 3.69 -8.58
CA SER A 154 -7.96 2.85 -7.91
C SER A 154 -9.39 3.32 -8.11
N PHE A 155 -9.67 4.63 -8.00
CA PHE A 155 -11.00 5.18 -8.26
C PHE A 155 -11.43 5.09 -9.73
N SER A 156 -10.47 5.04 -10.66
CA SER A 156 -10.75 4.80 -12.08
C SER A 156 -11.01 3.32 -12.41
N VAL A 157 -10.40 2.40 -11.66
CA VAL A 157 -10.53 0.95 -11.85
C VAL A 157 -11.82 0.41 -11.24
N MET A 158 -12.18 0.87 -10.04
CA MET A 158 -13.39 0.42 -9.36
C MET A 158 -13.86 1.40 -8.28
N LYS A 159 -15.16 1.66 -8.24
CA LYS A 159 -15.81 2.45 -7.18
C LYS A 159 -16.69 1.54 -6.32
N GLY A 160 -16.86 1.88 -5.05
CA GLY A 160 -17.70 1.14 -4.12
C GLY A 160 -19.16 1.12 -4.51
N THR A 161 -19.61 2.11 -5.30
CA THR A 161 -20.94 2.15 -5.90
C THR A 161 -21.11 1.16 -7.05
N ASP A 162 -20.02 0.75 -7.71
CA ASP A 162 -20.08 -0.22 -8.82
C ASP A 162 -20.47 -1.61 -8.30
N PHE A 163 -20.16 -1.95 -7.04
CA PHE A 163 -20.62 -3.18 -6.37
C PHE A 163 -22.14 -3.22 -6.18
N LEU A 164 -22.80 -2.06 -6.09
CA LEU A 164 -24.25 -1.96 -5.90
C LEU A 164 -25.03 -2.05 -7.19
N ALA A 165 -24.42 -1.63 -8.30
CA ALA A 165 -25.00 -1.72 -9.64
C ALA A 165 -24.90 -3.13 -10.24
N ALA A 166 -24.28 -4.07 -9.51
CA ALA A 166 -23.74 -5.29 -10.07
C ALA A 166 -24.75 -6.44 -10.05
N GLY A 167 -25.32 -6.74 -11.23
CA GLY A 167 -26.00 -7.99 -11.54
C GLY A 167 -25.02 -9.10 -11.97
N PRO A 168 -25.42 -10.09 -12.83
CA PRO A 168 -24.58 -11.22 -13.24
C PRO A 168 -23.29 -10.86 -14.02
N PHE A 169 -23.04 -9.58 -14.32
CA PHE A 169 -21.77 -9.03 -14.84
C PHE A 169 -20.66 -8.91 -13.78
N LEU A 170 -20.92 -9.36 -12.54
CA LEU A 170 -20.02 -9.29 -11.40
C LEU A 170 -18.69 -10.01 -11.62
N GLU A 171 -18.69 -11.22 -12.20
CA GLU A 171 -17.49 -12.06 -12.21
C GLU A 171 -16.37 -11.49 -13.09
N GLU A 172 -16.67 -11.14 -14.33
CA GLU A 172 -15.66 -10.61 -15.26
C GLU A 172 -15.16 -9.23 -14.81
N THR A 173 -16.07 -8.38 -14.31
CA THR A 173 -15.72 -7.03 -13.82
C THR A 173 -14.89 -7.11 -12.55
N LEU A 174 -15.21 -7.99 -11.59
CA LEU A 174 -14.41 -8.16 -10.37
C LEU A 174 -13.00 -8.66 -10.68
N ILE A 175 -12.86 -9.68 -11.53
CA ILE A 175 -11.55 -10.26 -11.86
C ILE A 175 -10.67 -9.19 -12.51
N LYS A 176 -11.23 -8.42 -13.45
CA LYS A 176 -10.52 -7.32 -14.11
C LYS A 176 -10.17 -6.20 -13.15
N SER A 177 -11.07 -5.82 -12.25
CA SER A 177 -10.83 -4.78 -11.25
C SER A 177 -9.77 -5.21 -10.23
N ILE A 178 -9.80 -6.45 -9.74
CA ILE A 178 -8.75 -7.00 -8.86
C ILE A 178 -7.41 -7.00 -9.59
N GLY A 179 -7.37 -7.43 -10.86
CA GLY A 179 -6.16 -7.37 -11.68
C GLY A 179 -5.62 -5.94 -11.83
N GLY A 180 -6.49 -4.96 -12.05
CA GLY A 180 -6.12 -3.54 -12.10
C GLY A 180 -5.59 -3.02 -10.76
N LEU A 181 -6.20 -3.39 -9.63
CA LEU A 181 -5.70 -3.00 -8.30
C LEU A 181 -4.33 -3.64 -8.00
N PHE A 182 -4.11 -4.88 -8.45
CA PHE A 182 -2.81 -5.54 -8.35
C PHE A 182 -1.77 -4.83 -9.21
N GLU A 183 -2.10 -4.48 -10.46
CA GLU A 183 -1.23 -3.71 -11.35
C GLU A 183 -0.85 -2.36 -10.73
N GLN A 184 -1.82 -1.60 -10.21
CA GLN A 184 -1.55 -0.34 -9.52
C GLN A 184 -0.62 -0.56 -8.33
N SER A 185 -0.88 -1.57 -7.50
CA SER A 185 -0.03 -1.92 -6.34
C SER A 185 1.39 -2.32 -6.77
N LEU A 186 1.53 -3.00 -7.91
CA LEU A 186 2.82 -3.39 -8.47
C LEU A 186 3.62 -2.19 -8.99
N ILE A 187 2.96 -1.27 -9.72
CA ILE A 187 3.57 -0.02 -10.19
C ILE A 187 4.08 0.81 -9.00
N LEU A 188 3.33 0.86 -7.91
CA LEU A 188 3.74 1.53 -6.68
C LEU A 188 4.97 0.90 -6.04
N ALA A 189 5.05 -0.44 -6.03
CA ALA A 189 6.18 -1.15 -5.46
C ALA A 189 7.43 -1.13 -6.35
N PHE A 190 7.26 -1.00 -7.67
CA PHE A 190 8.31 -1.10 -8.70
C PHE A 190 9.66 -0.40 -8.38
N PRO A 191 9.72 0.88 -7.96
CA PRO A 191 10.99 1.54 -7.66
C PRO A 191 11.75 0.87 -6.50
N ILE A 192 11.02 0.34 -5.53
CA ILE A 192 11.59 -0.36 -4.37
C ILE A 192 12.07 -1.74 -4.82
N LEU A 193 11.29 -2.43 -5.66
CA LEU A 193 11.65 -3.73 -6.22
C LEU A 193 12.96 -3.66 -7.00
N GLY A 194 13.10 -2.68 -7.89
CA GLY A 194 14.34 -2.49 -8.66
C GLY A 194 15.55 -2.32 -7.76
N THR A 195 15.41 -1.56 -6.67
CA THR A 195 16.48 -1.34 -5.69
C THR A 195 16.84 -2.64 -4.95
N LEU A 196 15.84 -3.35 -4.43
CA LEU A 196 16.06 -4.59 -3.68
C LEU A 196 16.69 -5.69 -4.55
N ILE A 197 16.31 -5.76 -5.84
CA ILE A 197 16.94 -6.66 -6.81
C ILE A 197 18.42 -6.30 -7.00
N LEU A 198 18.73 -5.02 -7.27
CA LEU A 198 20.11 -4.58 -7.48
C LEU A 198 20.99 -4.86 -6.26
N ILE A 199 20.47 -4.64 -5.05
CA ILE A 199 21.22 -4.92 -3.83
C ILE A 199 21.37 -6.44 -3.63
N SER A 200 20.32 -7.23 -3.88
CA SER A 200 20.39 -8.69 -3.78
C SER A 200 21.43 -9.28 -4.74
N VAL A 201 21.49 -8.77 -5.98
CA VAL A 201 22.51 -9.15 -6.96
C VAL A 201 23.90 -8.75 -6.49
N THR A 202 24.07 -7.54 -5.97
CA THR A 202 25.36 -7.05 -5.47
C THR A 202 25.85 -7.88 -4.28
N MET A 203 24.96 -8.21 -3.34
CA MET A 203 25.27 -9.09 -2.21
C MET A 203 25.59 -10.51 -2.67
N GLY A 204 24.85 -11.06 -3.64
CA GLY A 204 25.16 -12.35 -4.23
C GLY A 204 26.54 -12.40 -4.91
N LEU A 205 26.93 -11.32 -5.60
CA LEU A 205 28.27 -11.18 -6.17
C LEU A 205 29.34 -11.06 -5.09
N LEU A 206 29.09 -10.30 -4.02
CA LEU A 206 29.99 -10.16 -2.87
C LEU A 206 30.18 -11.49 -2.12
N ALA A 207 29.11 -12.26 -1.92
CA ALA A 207 29.18 -13.59 -1.31
C ALA A 207 30.07 -14.55 -2.11
N LYS A 208 30.04 -14.44 -3.44
CA LYS A 208 30.93 -15.21 -4.33
C LYS A 208 32.38 -14.70 -4.31
N ALA A 209 32.58 -13.38 -4.20
CA ALA A 209 33.90 -12.75 -4.22
C ALA A 209 34.67 -12.88 -2.89
N ALA A 210 33.96 -12.89 -1.76
CA ALA A 210 34.54 -12.96 -0.41
C ALA A 210 33.90 -14.12 0.40
N PRO A 211 34.21 -15.39 0.05
CA PRO A 211 33.67 -16.57 0.74
C PRO A 211 34.16 -16.71 2.19
N GLN A 212 35.17 -15.94 2.60
CA GLN A 212 35.77 -15.98 3.95
C GLN A 212 34.87 -15.43 5.06
N MET A 213 33.73 -14.80 4.72
CA MET A 213 32.79 -14.29 5.72
C MET A 213 32.03 -15.41 6.47
N ASN A 214 32.08 -16.64 5.94
CA ASN A 214 31.54 -17.85 6.55
C ASN A 214 32.48 -18.51 7.59
N LEU A 215 33.32 -17.72 8.29
CA LEU A 215 34.35 -18.24 9.21
C LEU A 215 34.15 -17.90 10.69
N LEU A 216 32.94 -17.53 11.14
CA LEU A 216 32.63 -17.54 12.58
C LEU A 216 32.25 -18.96 13.08
N MET A 217 33.09 -19.93 12.71
CA MET A 217 33.29 -21.17 13.44
C MET A 217 34.73 -21.15 13.98
N VAL A 218 34.98 -20.25 14.93
CA VAL A 218 35.94 -20.39 16.03
C VAL A 218 35.29 -19.77 17.27
#